data_AF-A0A969BTN1-F1
#
_entry.id   AF-A0A969BTN1-F1
#
_cell.length_a   1.000
_cell.length_b   1.000
_cell.length_c   1.000
_cell.angle_alpha   90.00
_cell.angle_beta   90.00
_cell.angle_gamma   90.00
#
_symmetry.space_group_name_H-M   'P 1'
#
loop_
_entity.id
_entity.type
_entity.pdbx_description
1 polymer ?
#
loop_
_entity_poly.entity_id
_entity_poly.type
_entity_poly.pdbx_seq_one_letter_code
_entity_poly.pdbx_strand_id
1 'polypeptide(L)'
;MEGLEVSEASFSKLISVTETMRFDADYFHKAYLRDEKSVQSQAKSFQKFSDFDLAVDGSAFYPAIEEFYDSGNLPFLRVADVDSVIDFERCTTIPDELCTRFETLKKVQTGDIVLTKGGSVARIGLVTRRCGREPRFDLHKLIKTF
;
A
#
# COMPACT_ATOMS: atom_id res chain seq x y z
N MET A 1 1.46 -16.92 -36.26
CA MET A 1 1.48 -16.07 -35.04
C MET A 1 0.39 -14.98 -35.14
N GLU A 2 -0.80 -15.29 -35.64
CA GLU A 2 -1.91 -14.34 -35.60
C GLU A 2 -2.49 -14.30 -34.18
N GLY A 3 -2.72 -13.10 -33.65
CA GLY A 3 -3.32 -12.90 -32.31
C GLY A 3 -2.35 -12.87 -31.12
N LEU A 4 -1.03 -13.03 -31.35
CA LEU A 4 -0.03 -12.94 -30.28
C LEU A 4 0.43 -11.48 -30.07
N GLU A 5 0.29 -10.97 -28.85
CA GLU A 5 0.90 -9.71 -28.42
C GLU A 5 2.31 -9.95 -27.86
N VAL A 6 3.30 -9.26 -28.42
CA VAL A 6 4.69 -9.28 -27.94
C VAL A 6 5.15 -7.86 -27.63
N SER A 7 5.74 -7.66 -26.46
CA SER A 7 6.36 -6.43 -25.98
C SER A 7 7.84 -6.66 -25.69
N GLU A 8 8.71 -5.82 -26.26
CA GLU A 8 10.14 -5.84 -25.98
C GLU A 8 10.47 -4.82 -24.89
N ALA A 9 11.18 -5.24 -23.85
CA ALA A 9 11.61 -4.40 -22.74
C ALA A 9 13.14 -4.44 -22.61
N SER A 10 13.75 -3.28 -22.38
CA SER A 10 15.20 -3.17 -22.17
C SER A 10 15.60 -3.84 -20.86
N PHE A 11 16.46 -4.86 -20.95
CA PHE A 11 16.93 -5.59 -19.77
C PHE A 11 17.59 -4.67 -18.73
N SER A 12 18.44 -3.73 -19.15
CA SER A 12 19.08 -2.77 -18.24
C SER A 12 18.07 -1.88 -17.50
N LYS A 13 16.96 -1.51 -18.15
CA LYS A 13 15.86 -0.80 -17.49
C LYS A 13 15.19 -1.70 -16.45
N LEU A 14 14.93 -2.98 -16.77
CA LEU A 14 14.30 -3.94 -15.86
C LEU A 14 15.06 -4.08 -14.53
N ILE A 15 16.36 -4.36 -14.61
CA ILE A 15 17.21 -4.49 -13.42
C ILE A 15 17.33 -3.18 -12.62
N SER A 16 17.20 -2.02 -13.26
CA SER A 16 17.27 -0.73 -12.55
C SER A 16 16.01 -0.38 -11.75
N VAL A 17 14.86 -0.99 -12.09
CA VAL A 17 13.55 -0.66 -11.48
C VAL A 17 13.00 -1.75 -10.56
N THR A 18 13.59 -2.95 -10.55
CA THR A 18 13.13 -4.05 -9.70
C THR A 18 14.18 -4.46 -8.68
N GLU A 19 13.95 -4.16 -7.40
CA GLU A 19 14.82 -4.63 -6.30
C GLU A 19 14.75 -6.16 -6.12
N THR A 20 13.62 -6.78 -6.47
CA THR A 20 13.34 -8.19 -6.21
C THR A 20 13.62 -9.11 -7.40
N MET A 21 14.16 -8.59 -8.51
CA MET A 21 14.39 -9.33 -9.77
C MET A 21 13.14 -10.06 -10.32
N ARG A 22 11.95 -9.61 -9.94
CA ARG A 22 10.68 -10.17 -10.42
C ARG A 22 10.30 -9.53 -11.75
N PHE A 23 10.17 -10.35 -12.79
CA PHE A 23 9.71 -9.93 -14.11
C PHE A 23 8.32 -10.51 -14.37
N ASP A 24 7.32 -9.63 -14.40
CA ASP A 24 5.93 -10.00 -14.61
C ASP A 24 5.52 -9.63 -16.04
N ALA A 25 5.08 -10.60 -16.84
CA ALA A 25 4.72 -10.36 -18.23
C ALA A 25 3.54 -9.38 -18.33
N ASP A 26 2.59 -9.45 -17.39
CA ASP A 26 1.43 -8.57 -17.35
C ASP A 26 1.84 -7.12 -17.15
N TYR A 27 2.93 -6.83 -16.43
CA TYR A 27 3.44 -5.48 -16.26
C TYR A 27 3.87 -4.84 -17.59
N PHE A 28 4.36 -5.65 -18.54
CA PHE A 28 4.84 -5.19 -19.85
C PHE A 28 3.78 -5.22 -20.94
N HIS A 29 2.51 -5.45 -20.59
CA HIS A 29 1.40 -5.38 -21.54
C HIS A 29 1.39 -4.01 -22.25
N LYS A 30 1.18 -3.99 -23.58
CA LYS A 30 1.34 -2.74 -24.37
C LYS A 30 0.38 -1.64 -23.94
N ALA A 31 -0.77 -1.99 -23.38
CA ALA A 31 -1.71 -1.01 -22.80
C ALA A 31 -1.05 -0.24 -21.65
N TYR A 32 -0.47 -0.94 -20.68
CA TYR A 32 0.15 -0.30 -19.50
C TYR A 32 1.42 0.47 -19.87
N LEU A 33 2.21 -0.03 -20.82
CA LEU A 33 3.37 0.73 -21.34
C LEU A 33 2.95 2.03 -22.05
N ARG A 34 1.77 2.06 -22.69
CA ARG A 34 1.21 3.28 -23.28
C ARG A 34 0.74 4.25 -22.20
N ASP A 35 0.10 3.75 -21.14
CA ASP A 35 -0.32 4.57 -20.01
C ASP A 35 0.89 5.19 -19.28
N GLU A 36 1.93 4.40 -19.03
CA GLU A 36 3.19 4.87 -18.42
C GLU A 36 3.81 6.02 -19.25
N LYS A 37 3.92 5.83 -20.58
CA LYS A 37 4.42 6.86 -21.49
C LYS A 37 3.55 8.12 -21.48
N SER A 38 2.24 7.96 -21.38
CA SER A 38 1.30 9.09 -21.34
C SER A 38 1.51 9.92 -20.07
N VAL A 39 1.62 9.27 -18.91
CA VAL A 39 1.93 9.94 -17.63
C VAL A 39 3.29 10.63 -17.68
N GLN A 40 4.32 9.96 -18.22
CA GLN A 40 5.68 10.53 -18.35
C GLN A 40 5.72 11.75 -19.28
N SER A 41 4.98 11.74 -20.39
CA SER A 41 4.92 12.87 -21.32
C SER A 41 4.29 14.13 -20.69
N GLN A 42 3.47 13.94 -19.66
CA GLN A 42 2.80 15.00 -18.91
C GLN A 42 3.39 15.17 -17.50
N ALA A 43 4.64 14.75 -17.27
CA ALA A 43 5.25 14.78 -15.93
C ALA A 43 5.20 16.17 -15.24
N LYS A 44 5.18 17.27 -16.02
CA LYS A 44 5.05 18.64 -15.50
C LYS A 44 3.64 18.99 -14.98
N SER A 45 2.63 18.18 -15.33
CA SER A 45 1.24 18.36 -14.91
C SER A 45 0.92 17.62 -13.62
N PHE A 46 1.86 16.81 -13.11
CA PHE A 46 1.70 16.03 -11.88
C PHE A 46 2.70 16.48 -10.82
N GLN A 47 2.33 16.31 -9.56
CA GLN A 47 3.21 16.50 -8.42
C GLN A 47 3.32 15.18 -7.66
N LYS A 48 4.50 14.92 -7.10
CA LYS A 48 4.71 13.75 -6.25
C LYS A 48 4.25 14.08 -4.84
N PHE A 49 3.82 13.05 -4.10
CA PHE A 49 3.54 13.20 -2.67
C PHE A 49 4.75 13.74 -1.89
N SER A 50 5.96 13.34 -2.26
CA SER A 50 7.20 13.85 -1.69
C SER A 50 7.38 15.36 -1.82
N ASP A 51 6.76 15.99 -2.83
CA ASP A 51 6.86 17.44 -3.05
C ASP A 51 6.05 18.24 -2.00
N PHE A 52 5.20 17.54 -1.24
CA PHE A 52 4.36 18.07 -0.16
C PHE A 52 4.77 17.53 1.21
N ASP A 53 6.00 17.00 1.34
CA ASP A 53 6.48 16.31 2.55
C ASP A 53 5.58 15.13 2.98
N LEU A 54 4.94 14.47 2.00
CA LEU A 54 4.09 13.32 2.22
C LEU A 54 4.84 12.02 1.95
N ALA A 55 4.87 11.13 2.95
CA ALA A 55 5.38 9.79 2.81
C ALA A 55 4.27 8.84 2.32
N VAL A 56 4.67 7.78 1.63
CA VAL A 56 3.77 6.69 1.25
C VAL A 56 4.46 5.38 1.61
N ASP A 57 3.83 4.61 2.49
CA ASP A 57 4.30 3.30 2.92
C ASP A 57 3.23 2.22 2.69
N GLY A 58 3.61 0.97 2.52
CA GLY A 58 2.71 -0.16 2.29
C GLY A 58 2.73 -1.18 3.43
N SER A 59 1.58 -1.42 4.06
CA SER A 59 1.40 -2.48 5.06
C SER A 59 0.81 -3.73 4.41
N ALA A 60 1.40 -4.90 4.61
CA ALA A 60 0.85 -6.18 4.17
C ALA A 60 1.10 -7.26 5.22
N PHE A 61 0.34 -8.35 5.23
CA PHE A 61 0.52 -9.43 6.19
C PHE A 61 0.79 -10.74 5.45
N TYR A 62 2.04 -11.19 5.55
CA TYR A 62 2.50 -12.53 5.15
C TYR A 62 3.53 -12.97 6.19
N PRO A 63 3.29 -14.06 6.95
CA PRO A 63 2.18 -14.99 6.87
C PRO A 63 0.83 -14.41 7.36
N ALA A 64 -0.22 -15.21 7.19
CA ALA A 64 -1.51 -15.04 7.84
C ALA A 64 -1.31 -14.89 9.37
N ILE A 65 -2.05 -13.95 9.99
CA ILE A 65 -2.00 -13.63 11.43
C ILE A 65 -3.36 -13.81 12.11
N GLU A 66 -4.29 -14.48 11.44
CA GLU A 66 -5.68 -14.70 11.84
C GLU A 66 -5.78 -15.42 13.21
N GLU A 67 -4.79 -16.26 13.54
CA GLU A 67 -4.69 -16.92 14.85
C GLU A 67 -4.54 -15.94 16.03
N PHE A 68 -4.12 -14.70 15.75
CA PHE A 68 -3.93 -13.65 16.75
C PHE A 68 -5.10 -12.67 16.84
N TYR A 69 -6.16 -12.86 16.05
CA TYR A 69 -7.32 -11.97 16.08
C TYR A 69 -8.00 -11.99 17.45
N ASP A 70 -8.34 -10.79 17.91
CA ASP A 70 -8.99 -10.51 19.19
C ASP A 70 -8.19 -11.00 20.43
N SER A 71 -6.90 -11.30 20.25
CA SER A 71 -5.99 -11.74 21.33
C SER A 71 -5.18 -10.61 21.98
N GLY A 72 -5.31 -9.38 21.46
CA GLY A 72 -4.59 -8.21 21.96
C GLY A 72 -5.44 -6.96 22.02
N ASN A 73 -4.79 -5.80 22.12
CA ASN A 73 -5.46 -4.51 22.32
C ASN A 73 -5.17 -3.49 21.20
N LEU A 74 -4.36 -3.84 20.21
CA LEU A 74 -4.03 -2.93 19.11
C LEU A 74 -5.06 -3.10 17.99
N PRO A 75 -5.82 -2.06 17.63
CA PRO A 75 -6.73 -2.13 16.49
C PRO A 75 -5.99 -2.48 15.19
N PHE A 76 -6.52 -3.46 14.48
CA PHE A 76 -6.00 -3.96 13.22
C PHE A 76 -6.94 -3.60 12.08
N LEU A 77 -6.46 -2.72 11.19
CA LEU A 77 -7.23 -2.22 10.06
C LEU A 77 -7.14 -3.18 8.87
N ARG A 78 -8.31 -3.64 8.40
CA ARG A 78 -8.48 -4.44 7.17
C ARG A 78 -9.21 -3.64 6.11
N VAL A 79 -9.26 -4.14 4.87
CA VAL A 79 -10.00 -3.52 3.76
C VAL A 79 -11.45 -3.16 4.14
N ALA A 80 -12.12 -4.02 4.90
CA ALA A 80 -13.50 -3.79 5.34
C ALA A 80 -13.66 -2.62 6.33
N ASP A 81 -12.59 -2.28 7.05
CA ASP A 81 -12.58 -1.22 8.07
C ASP A 81 -12.27 0.16 7.45
N VAL A 82 -11.85 0.20 6.18
CA VAL A 82 -11.54 1.45 5.46
C VAL A 82 -12.82 2.03 4.86
N ASP A 83 -13.37 3.05 5.50
CA ASP A 83 -14.47 3.87 4.98
C ASP A 83 -14.34 5.28 5.52
N SER A 84 -14.39 6.30 4.68
CA SER A 84 -14.45 7.73 4.99
C SER A 84 -13.64 8.17 6.23
N VAL A 85 -14.17 7.95 7.44
CA VAL A 85 -13.44 8.04 8.72
C VAL A 85 -13.38 6.65 9.37
N ILE A 86 -12.19 6.23 9.76
CA ILE A 86 -11.98 4.89 10.34
C ILE A 86 -12.72 4.74 11.68
N ASP A 87 -13.55 3.71 11.78
CA ASP A 87 -14.24 3.31 13.00
C ASP A 87 -13.41 2.26 13.77
N PHE A 88 -12.56 2.76 14.67
CA PHE A 88 -11.66 1.94 15.47
C PHE A 88 -12.38 1.00 16.46
N GLU A 89 -13.61 1.30 16.85
CA GLU A 89 -14.36 0.48 17.81
C GLU A 89 -14.85 -0.83 17.19
N ARG A 90 -14.92 -0.90 15.86
CA ARG A 90 -15.35 -2.08 15.11
C ARG A 90 -14.19 -2.92 14.57
N CYS A 91 -12.97 -2.45 14.77
CA CYS A 91 -11.78 -3.14 14.29
C CYS A 91 -11.48 -4.37 15.16
N THR A 92 -11.10 -5.47 14.51
CA THR A 92 -10.45 -6.60 15.19
C THR A 92 -9.16 -6.11 15.86
N THR A 93 -8.79 -6.71 16.98
CA THR A 93 -7.53 -6.34 17.67
C THR A 93 -6.47 -7.42 17.53
N ILE A 94 -5.20 -7.02 17.64
CA ILE A 94 -4.04 -7.93 17.63
C ILE A 94 -3.04 -7.55 18.75
N PRO A 95 -2.10 -8.44 19.11
CA PRO A 95 -0.98 -8.13 19.98
C PRO A 95 -0.02 -7.11 19.34
N ASP A 96 0.45 -6.12 20.12
CA ASP A 96 1.36 -5.08 19.61
C ASP A 96 2.71 -5.64 19.15
N GLU A 97 3.16 -6.74 19.76
CA GLU A 97 4.39 -7.45 19.41
C GLU A 97 4.43 -7.95 17.97
N LEU A 98 3.27 -8.15 17.33
CA LEU A 98 3.21 -8.56 15.92
C LEU A 98 3.80 -7.51 15.00
N CYS A 99 3.67 -6.21 15.32
CA CYS A 99 4.28 -5.15 14.53
C CYS A 99 5.82 -5.15 14.61
N THR A 100 6.39 -5.73 15.67
CA THR A 100 7.84 -5.92 15.80
C THR A 100 8.28 -7.21 15.11
N ARG A 101 7.46 -8.27 15.19
CA ARG A 101 7.73 -9.57 14.57
C ARG A 101 7.61 -9.54 13.05
N PHE A 102 6.69 -8.75 12.52
CA PHE A 102 6.40 -8.66 11.09
C PHE A 102 6.60 -7.23 10.60
N GLU A 103 7.74 -6.96 9.97
CA GLU A 103 8.10 -5.62 9.47
C GLU A 103 7.12 -5.08 8.41
N THR A 104 6.38 -5.98 7.77
CA THR A 104 5.35 -5.64 6.78
C THR A 104 4.08 -5.08 7.45
N LEU A 105 3.88 -5.26 8.76
CA LEU A 105 2.79 -4.63 9.51
C LEU A 105 3.18 -3.22 9.93
N LYS A 106 2.55 -2.22 9.31
CA LYS A 106 2.79 -0.80 9.63
C LYS A 106 1.68 -0.23 10.50
N LYS A 107 2.06 0.51 11.56
CA LYS A 107 1.13 1.22 12.47
C LYS A 107 0.76 2.59 11.94
N VAL A 108 -0.51 2.96 11.87
CA VAL A 108 -0.96 4.30 11.44
C VAL A 108 -0.99 5.34 12.57
N GLN A 109 -0.86 6.61 12.21
CA GLN A 109 -0.97 7.77 13.10
C GLN A 109 -2.23 8.59 12.81
N THR A 110 -2.68 9.37 13.79
CA THR A 110 -3.74 10.36 13.57
C THR A 110 -3.35 11.36 12.49
N GLY A 111 -4.23 11.58 11.52
CA GLY A 111 -3.98 12.40 10.34
C GLY A 111 -3.58 11.58 9.11
N ASP A 112 -3.27 10.29 9.27
CA ASP A 112 -3.01 9.41 8.13
C ASP A 112 -4.26 9.17 7.31
N ILE A 113 -4.08 9.09 6.00
CA ILE A 113 -5.06 8.59 5.05
C ILE A 113 -4.62 7.19 4.69
N VAL A 114 -5.53 6.25 4.87
CA VAL A 114 -5.34 4.85 4.48
C VAL A 114 -6.11 4.58 3.20
N LEU A 115 -5.46 3.83 2.30
CA LEU A 115 -5.96 3.52 0.97
C LEU A 115 -5.87 2.02 0.75
N THR A 116 -6.95 1.41 0.25
CA THR A 116 -6.97 -0.02 -0.07
C THR A 116 -6.42 -0.27 -1.47
N LYS A 117 -5.38 -1.12 -1.54
CA LYS A 117 -4.77 -1.56 -2.82
C LYS A 117 -5.38 -2.85 -3.36
N GLY A 118 -5.77 -3.78 -2.48
CA GLY A 118 -6.38 -5.06 -2.83
C GLY A 118 -7.85 -5.13 -2.43
N GLY A 119 -8.56 -6.13 -2.94
CA GLY A 119 -9.97 -6.36 -2.64
C GLY A 119 -10.86 -5.26 -3.21
N SER A 120 -11.51 -4.50 -2.34
CA SER A 120 -12.22 -3.29 -2.75
C SER A 120 -11.22 -2.15 -2.94
N VAL A 121 -10.79 -1.94 -4.19
CA VAL A 121 -9.76 -0.95 -4.56
C VAL A 121 -10.23 0.49 -4.34
N ALA A 122 -9.29 1.36 -3.94
CA ALA A 122 -9.48 2.80 -3.83
C ALA A 122 -10.54 3.24 -2.79
N ARG A 123 -10.77 2.42 -1.76
CA ARG A 123 -11.43 2.90 -0.54
C ARG A 123 -10.44 3.77 0.23
N ILE A 124 -10.95 4.86 0.78
CA ILE A 124 -10.17 5.88 1.48
C ILE A 124 -10.73 6.03 2.88
N GLY A 125 -9.86 6.08 3.88
CA GLY A 125 -10.23 6.32 5.27
C GLY A 125 -9.28 7.29 5.95
N LEU A 126 -9.82 8.24 6.71
CA LEU A 126 -9.06 9.14 7.57
C LEU A 126 -8.88 8.52 8.96
N VAL A 127 -7.64 8.49 9.42
CA VAL A 127 -7.29 8.02 10.77
C VAL A 127 -7.45 9.16 11.76
N THR A 128 -8.49 9.10 12.58
CA THR A 128 -8.80 10.12 13.60
C THR A 128 -8.28 9.76 15.00
N ARG A 129 -7.88 8.51 15.23
CA ARG A 129 -7.34 8.00 16.50
C ARG A 129 -6.02 7.26 16.29
N ARG A 130 -5.09 7.35 17.24
CA ARG A 130 -3.75 6.74 17.16
C ARG A 130 -3.75 5.23 17.42
N CYS A 131 -2.89 4.49 16.72
CA CYS A 131 -2.44 3.14 17.08
C CYS A 131 -0.96 3.16 17.56
N GLY A 132 -0.69 3.45 18.85
CA GLY A 132 0.66 3.45 19.47
C GLY A 132 1.12 4.78 20.14
N ARG A 133 2.30 4.80 20.82
CA ARG A 133 2.88 5.97 21.56
C ARG A 133 4.02 6.71 20.80
N GLU A 134 4.25 7.98 21.18
CA GLU A 134 4.88 9.19 20.51
C GLU A 134 6.42 9.26 20.25
N PRO A 135 6.96 10.30 19.55
CA PRO A 135 6.49 10.96 18.32
C PRO A 135 7.58 11.11 17.22
N ARG A 136 7.14 11.19 15.97
CA ARG A 136 7.50 12.20 14.96
C ARG A 136 6.38 12.19 13.93
N PHE A 137 5.92 13.37 13.49
CA PHE A 137 4.91 13.52 12.45
C PHE A 137 5.37 12.73 11.21
N ASP A 138 4.65 11.69 10.83
CA ASP A 138 4.88 10.96 9.59
C ASP A 138 3.54 10.46 9.03
N LEU A 139 3.42 10.56 7.72
CA LEU A 139 2.17 10.80 7.01
C LEU A 139 1.82 9.62 6.09
N HIS A 140 0.53 9.27 6.04
CA HIS A 140 -0.19 8.34 5.13
C HIS A 140 0.43 6.95 4.96
N LYS A 141 -0.22 5.93 5.56
CA LYS A 141 0.14 4.52 5.34
C LYS A 141 -0.89 3.83 4.46
N LEU A 142 -0.46 3.33 3.32
CA LEU A 142 -1.20 2.45 2.43
C LEU A 142 -1.41 1.12 3.16
N ILE A 143 -2.65 0.72 3.40
CA ILE A 143 -2.97 -0.59 3.98
C ILE A 143 -3.29 -1.53 2.82
N LYS A 144 -2.38 -2.47 2.56
CA LYS A 144 -2.57 -3.57 1.61
C LYS A 144 -3.18 -4.74 2.38
N THR A 145 -4.50 -4.80 2.38
CA THR A 145 -5.23 -6.06 2.55
C THR A 145 -5.74 -6.48 1.17
N PHE A 146 -5.71 -7.78 0.86
CA PHE A 146 -6.42 -8.31 -0.30
C PHE A 146 -7.93 -8.23 -0.11
#